data_AF-A0AAU1J3F5-F1
#
_entry.id   AF-A0AAU1J3F5-F1
#
_cell.length_a   1.000
_cell.length_b   1.000
_cell.length_c   1.000
_cell.angle_alpha   90.00
_cell.angle_beta   90.00
_cell.angle_gamma   90.00
#
_symmetry.space_group_name_H-M   'P 1'
#
loop_
_entity.id
_entity.type
_entity.pdbx_description
1 polymer ?
#
loop_
_entity_poly.entity_id
_entity_poly.type
_entity_poly.pdbx_seq_one_letter_code
_entity_poly.pdbx_strand_id
1 'polypeptide(L)' 'MQHPTGPGRQPTVPPVIGIPWCAWHQAYSATARLVQDAEGAAHFACNSCREAYHLVPVADRP' A
#
# COMPACT_ATOMS: atom_id res chain seq x y z
N MET A 1 -26.85 -35.92 -7.32
CA MET A 1 -26.61 -35.51 -5.92
C MET A 1 -25.42 -34.56 -5.94
N GLN A 2 -25.59 -33.35 -5.42
CA GLN A 2 -24.68 -32.22 -5.61
C GLN A 2 -23.59 -32.25 -4.52
N HIS A 3 -22.30 -32.21 -4.89
CA HIS A 3 -21.20 -32.06 -3.94
C HIS A 3 -21.04 -30.57 -3.58
N PRO A 4 -20.95 -30.18 -2.29
CA PRO A 4 -20.65 -28.80 -1.94
C PRO A 4 -19.14 -28.55 -2.03
N THR A 5 -18.72 -27.75 -3.02
CA THR A 5 -17.40 -27.15 -3.09
C THR A 5 -17.30 -26.09 -1.99
N GLY A 6 -16.64 -26.42 -0.87
CA GLY A 6 -16.33 -25.43 0.17
C GLY A 6 -15.35 -24.37 -0.37
N PRO A 7 -15.47 -23.08 0.02
CA PRO A 7 -14.51 -22.07 -0.39
C PRO A 7 -13.15 -22.40 0.22
N GLY A 8 -12.14 -22.52 -0.64
CA GLY A 8 -10.75 -22.73 -0.20
C GLY A 8 -10.37 -21.68 0.82
N ARG A 9 -9.84 -22.10 1.97
CA ARG A 9 -9.25 -21.20 2.96
C ARG A 9 -8.10 -20.44 2.29
N GLN A 10 -8.32 -19.18 1.93
CA GLN A 10 -7.26 -18.24 1.64
C GLN A 10 -6.33 -18.24 2.88
N PRO A 11 -5.02 -18.48 2.75
CA PRO A 11 -4.09 -18.23 3.83
C PRO A 11 -4.27 -16.77 4.24
N THR A 12 -4.76 -16.52 5.44
CA THR A 12 -4.78 -15.18 6.04
C THR A 12 -3.33 -14.83 6.32
N VAL A 13 -2.66 -14.27 5.31
CA VAL A 13 -1.37 -13.61 5.52
C VAL A 13 -1.64 -12.55 6.58
N PRO A 14 -1.06 -12.65 7.79
CA PRO A 14 -1.26 -11.61 8.78
C PRO A 14 -0.86 -10.29 8.13
N PRO A 15 -1.65 -9.21 8.29
CA PRO A 15 -1.28 -7.92 7.75
C PRO A 15 0.12 -7.62 8.28
N VAL A 16 1.05 -7.29 7.39
CA VAL A 16 2.39 -6.88 7.78
C VAL A 16 2.21 -5.65 8.66
N ILE A 17 2.33 -5.82 9.98
CA ILE A 17 2.28 -4.77 10.99
C ILE A 17 3.61 -4.01 11.00
N GLY A 18 4.03 -3.54 9.83
CA GLY A 18 5.17 -2.65 9.68
C GLY A 18 4.66 -1.23 9.52
N ILE A 19 5.20 -0.29 10.28
CA ILE A 19 5.02 1.13 9.95
C ILE A 19 5.89 1.39 8.71
N PRO A 20 5.31 1.77 7.56
CA PRO A 20 6.09 1.98 6.34
C PRO A 20 6.98 3.23 6.46
N TRP A 21 8.13 3.19 5.78
CA TRP A 21 9.08 4.30 5.70
C TRP A 21 8.68 5.28 4.60
N CYS A 22 8.58 6.58 4.89
CA CYS A 22 8.35 7.58 3.86
C CYS A 22 9.65 8.03 3.19
N ALA A 23 9.74 7.92 1.86
CA ALA A 23 10.93 8.30 1.09
C ALA A 23 11.20 9.81 1.04
N TRP A 24 10.18 10.66 1.19
CA TRP A 24 10.31 12.12 1.05
C TRP A 24 10.84 12.80 2.31
N HIS A 25 10.22 12.53 3.47
CA HIS A 25 10.65 13.12 4.74
C HIS A 25 11.50 12.17 5.59
N GLN A 26 11.82 10.99 5.05
CA GLN A 26 12.75 10.03 5.64
C GLN A 26 12.42 9.68 7.09
N ALA A 27 11.16 9.33 7.34
CA ALA A 27 10.73 8.79 8.63
C ALA A 27 9.57 7.80 8.49
N TYR A 28 9.38 6.98 9.52
CA TYR A 28 8.27 6.02 9.59
C TYR A 28 6.93 6.73 9.80
N SER A 29 5.90 6.33 9.04
CA SER A 29 4.55 6.87 9.18
C SER A 29 3.49 5.80 8.93
N ALA A 30 2.53 5.65 9.86
CA ALA A 30 1.39 4.72 9.69
C ALA A 30 0.49 5.09 8.50
N THR A 31 0.57 6.35 8.05
CA THR A 31 -0.18 6.85 6.90
C THR A 31 0.53 6.64 5.58
N ALA A 32 1.77 6.11 5.56
CA ALA A 32 2.47 5.91 4.31
C ALA A 32 1.76 4.87 3.44
N ARG A 33 1.66 5.19 2.15
CA ARG A 33 1.03 4.37 1.11
C ARG A 33 1.97 4.30 -0.09
N LEU A 34 1.87 3.21 -0.83
CA LEU A 34 2.66 2.99 -2.03
C LEU A 34 2.23 4.02 -3.10
N VAL A 35 3.19 4.73 -3.67
CA VAL A 35 3.07 5.70 -4.77
C VAL A 35 4.10 5.35 -5.84
N GLN A 36 3.90 5.84 -7.06
CA GLN A 36 4.93 5.86 -8.09
C GLN A 36 5.43 7.28 -8.30
N ASP A 37 6.74 7.45 -8.45
CA ASP A 37 7.32 8.71 -8.88
C ASP A 37 7.20 8.92 -10.41
N ALA A 38 7.73 10.03 -10.91
CA ALA A 38 7.71 10.36 -12.33
C ALA A 38 8.55 9.41 -13.20
N GLU A 39 9.49 8.69 -12.60
CA GLU A 39 10.34 7.69 -13.26
C GLU A 39 9.73 6.29 -13.19
N GLY A 40 8.59 6.14 -12.49
CA GLY A 40 7.87 4.88 -12.31
C GLY A 40 8.37 4.04 -11.13
N ALA A 41 9.31 4.55 -10.33
CA ALA A 41 9.80 3.83 -9.15
C ALA A 41 8.77 3.84 -8.02
N ALA A 42 8.63 2.70 -7.35
CA ALA A 42 7.65 2.50 -6.30
C ALA A 42 8.22 2.90 -4.93
N HIS A 43 7.61 3.89 -4.30
CA HIS A 43 8.00 4.41 -3.00
C HIS A 43 6.83 4.48 -2.04
N PHE A 44 7.09 4.54 -0.73
CA PHE A 44 6.06 4.86 0.25
C PHE A 44 6.09 6.37 0.57
N ALA A 45 4.91 6.99 0.54
CA ALA A 45 4.73 8.41 0.90
C ALA A 45 3.65 8.54 1.97
N CYS A 46 3.92 9.25 3.06
CA CYS A 46 2.94 9.59 4.11
C CYS A 46 1.88 10.58 3.59
N ASN A 47 0.78 10.78 4.32
CA ASN A 47 -0.30 11.66 3.88
C ASN A 47 0.18 13.07 3.51
N SER A 48 0.90 13.73 4.41
CA SER A 48 1.37 15.10 4.19
C SER A 48 2.32 15.22 2.99
N CYS A 49 3.18 14.23 2.75
CA CYS A 49 4.03 14.23 1.55
C CYS A 49 3.24 13.95 0.28
N ARG A 50 2.23 13.07 0.32
CA ARG A 50 1.37 12.90 -0.86
C ARG A 50 0.64 14.17 -1.24
N GLU A 51 0.15 14.92 -0.26
CA GLU A 51 -0.51 16.21 -0.50
C GLU A 51 0.46 17.28 -1.01
N ALA A 52 1.65 17.39 -0.40
CA ALA A 52 2.66 18.38 -0.78
C ALA A 52 3.26 18.15 -2.18
N TYR A 53 3.39 16.89 -2.60
CA TYR A 53 3.99 16.49 -3.88
C TYR A 53 2.97 15.96 -4.89
N HIS A 54 1.67 16.09 -4.61
CA HIS A 54 0.56 15.61 -5.46
C HIS A 54 0.71 14.15 -5.91
N LEU A 55 1.15 13.28 -5.00
CA LEU A 55 1.41 11.87 -5.28
C LEU A 55 0.14 11.05 -5.10
N VAL A 56 -0.30 10.39 -6.17
CA VAL A 56 -1.48 9.50 -6.15
C VAL A 56 -1.06 8.10 -5.68
N PRO A 57 -1.68 7.53 -4.65
CA PRO A 57 -1.39 6.16 -4.25
C PRO A 57 -1.68 5.18 -5.38
N VAL A 58 -0.85 4.14 -5.49
CA VAL A 58 -1.02 3.10 -6.51
C VAL A 58 -2.38 2.40 -6.39
N ALA A 59 -2.89 2.25 -5.18
CA ALA A 59 -4.18 1.61 -4.91
C ALA A 59 -5.40 2.43 -5.37
N ASP A 60 -5.22 3.74 -5.59
CA ASP A 60 -6.27 4.65 -6.04
C ASP A 60 -6.27 4.85 -7.57
N ARG A 61 -5.37 4.18 -8.30
CA ARG A 61 -5.32 4.23 -9.77
C ARG A 61 -6.28 3.21 -10.38
N PRO A 62 -6.95 3.53 -11.51
CA PRO A 62 -7.88 2.64 -12.20
C PRO A 62 -7.18 1.44 -12.87
#